data_AF-A0A4Q5XDU2-F1
#
_entry.id   AF-A0A4Q5XDU2-F1
#
_cell.length_a   1.000
_cell.length_b   1.000
_cell.length_c   1.000
_cell.angle_alpha   90.00
_cell.angle_beta   90.00
_cell.angle_gamma   90.00
#
_symmetry.space_group_name_H-M   'P 1'
#
loop_
_entity.id
_entity.type
_entity.pdbx_description
1 polymer ?
#
loop_
_entity_poly.entity_id
_entity_poly.type
_entity_poly.pdbx_seq_one_letter_code
_entity_poly.pdbx_strand_id
1 'polypeptide(L)'
;MRRLVLIALAAILAAISARIVYAYLSFPSDRTPEGAYLRVVIAVNRGRPEDFFAYTETRAQHAAYTIRDFRKQARERVLASYPEPERSRLAAQYAAEANAPDGADVFALYAKRHGWITRLRRDMSGIKKVEVSGDRATVETAHGTRYPFRRRDNGIWGMTQFTPILDAEAERAARDFSVIERAAADYARAPAAPAPSVSASP
;
A
#
# COMPACT_ATOMS: atom_id res chain seq x y z
N MET A 1 -5.08 24.56 51.39
CA MET A 1 -5.83 23.87 50.32
C MET A 1 -5.17 23.98 48.94
N ARG A 2 -4.89 25.19 48.42
CA ARG A 2 -4.26 25.40 47.08
C ARG A 2 -2.92 24.68 46.84
N ARG A 3 -2.03 24.63 47.83
CA ARG A 3 -0.74 23.91 47.73
C ARG A 3 -0.90 22.39 47.60
N LEU A 4 -1.81 21.80 48.37
CA LEU A 4 -2.09 20.35 48.32
C LEU A 4 -2.69 19.95 46.95
N VAL A 5 -3.57 20.79 46.40
CA VAL A 5 -4.13 20.58 45.05
C VAL A 5 -3.04 20.63 43.97
N LEU A 6 -2.11 21.59 44.05
CA LEU A 6 -0.99 21.68 43.10
C LEU A 6 -0.04 20.47 43.18
N ILE A 7 0.26 20.00 44.38
CA ILE A 7 1.09 18.80 44.59
C ILE A 7 0.39 17.56 44.02
N ALA A 8 -0.91 17.40 44.27
CA ALA A 8 -1.69 16.29 43.73
C ALA A 8 -1.73 16.30 42.20
N LEU A 9 -1.95 17.47 41.58
CA LEU A 9 -1.93 17.61 40.12
C LEU A 9 -0.54 17.31 39.52
N ALA A 10 0.52 17.80 40.16
CA ALA A 10 1.89 17.51 39.74
C ALA A 10 2.22 16.00 39.83
N ALA A 11 1.78 15.33 40.91
CA ALA A 11 1.96 13.89 41.07
C ALA A 11 1.21 13.08 40.01
N ILE A 12 -0.03 13.48 39.67
CA ILE A 12 -0.81 12.86 38.59
C ILE A 12 -0.12 13.06 37.25
N LEU A 13 0.33 14.27 36.94
CA LEU A 13 1.02 14.56 35.69
C LEU A 13 2.33 13.76 35.58
N ALA A 14 3.10 13.67 36.66
CA ALA A 14 4.32 12.87 36.72
C ALA A 14 4.04 11.38 36.50
N ALA A 15 2.99 10.83 37.12
CA ALA A 15 2.58 9.44 36.93
C ALA A 15 2.14 9.14 35.48
N ILE A 16 1.35 10.04 34.87
CA ILE A 16 0.95 9.93 33.46
C ILE A 16 2.18 9.97 32.54
N SER A 17 3.10 10.90 32.80
CA SER A 17 4.32 11.08 32.00
C SER A 17 5.23 9.87 32.11
N ALA A 18 5.46 9.35 33.33
CA ALA A 18 6.23 8.14 33.57
C ALA A 18 5.62 6.93 32.86
N ARG A 19 4.27 6.80 32.88
CA ARG A 19 3.56 5.73 32.16
C ARG A 19 3.75 5.84 30.63
N ILE A 20 3.68 7.04 30.07
CA ILE A 20 3.91 7.27 28.64
C ILE A 20 5.35 6.93 28.25
N VAL A 21 6.33 7.37 29.04
CA VAL A 21 7.76 7.06 28.82
C VAL A 21 8.00 5.57 28.89
N TYR A 22 7.45 4.89 29.91
CA TYR A 22 7.55 3.44 30.02
C TYR A 22 6.91 2.72 28.82
N ALA A 23 5.72 3.15 28.38
CA ALA A 23 5.06 2.57 27.21
C ALA A 23 5.88 2.75 25.91
N TYR A 24 6.53 3.90 25.75
CA TYR A 24 7.41 4.16 24.61
C TYR A 24 8.67 3.28 24.65
N LEU A 25 9.32 3.17 25.81
CA LEU A 25 10.54 2.37 25.98
C LEU A 25 10.28 0.86 25.91
N SER A 26 9.10 0.42 26.34
CA SER A 26 8.67 -0.98 26.30
C SER A 26 8.00 -1.38 24.98
N PHE A 27 7.96 -0.48 23.99
CA PHE A 27 7.29 -0.76 22.72
C PHE A 27 7.98 -1.94 22.00
N PRO A 28 7.24 -2.99 21.60
CA PRO A 28 7.86 -4.19 21.05
C PRO A 28 8.67 -3.93 19.77
N SER A 29 9.79 -4.63 19.63
CA SER A 29 10.65 -4.59 18.44
C SER A 29 9.85 -4.97 17.18
N ASP A 30 10.13 -4.32 16.05
CA ASP A 30 9.56 -4.69 14.74
C ASP A 30 10.00 -6.07 14.24
N ARG A 31 11.00 -6.66 14.90
CA ARG A 31 11.44 -8.04 14.69
C ARG A 31 10.59 -9.08 15.41
N THR A 32 9.55 -8.66 16.15
CA THR A 32 8.51 -9.55 16.70
C THR A 32 7.18 -9.36 15.97
N PRO A 33 6.32 -10.39 15.89
CA PRO A 33 4.99 -10.25 15.28
C PRO A 33 4.13 -9.20 15.99
N GLU A 34 4.23 -9.10 17.32
CA GLU A 34 3.53 -8.10 18.13
C GLU A 34 3.94 -6.69 17.73
N GLY A 35 5.25 -6.43 17.63
CA GLY A 35 5.74 -5.11 17.28
C GLY A 35 5.40 -4.71 15.86
N ALA A 36 5.42 -5.65 14.91
CA ALA A 36 4.95 -5.38 13.55
C ALA A 36 3.45 -5.06 13.53
N TYR A 37 2.62 -5.87 14.21
CA TYR A 37 1.18 -5.63 14.32
C TYR A 37 0.86 -4.25 14.92
N LEU A 38 1.50 -3.88 16.02
CA LEU A 38 1.25 -2.59 16.67
C LEU A 38 1.63 -1.40 15.78
N ARG A 39 2.68 -1.52 14.95
CA ARG A 39 3.03 -0.47 13.98
C ARG A 39 1.99 -0.35 12.86
N VAL A 40 1.43 -1.48 12.41
CA VAL A 40 0.27 -1.47 11.49
C VAL A 40 -0.92 -0.76 12.15
N VAL A 41 -1.25 -1.09 13.40
CA VAL A 41 -2.34 -0.43 14.15
C VAL A 41 -2.13 1.08 14.24
N ILE A 42 -0.91 1.54 14.57
CA ILE A 42 -0.59 2.97 14.65
C ILE A 42 -0.83 3.67 13.31
N ALA A 43 -0.34 3.10 12.22
CA ALA A 43 -0.50 3.64 10.87
C ALA A 43 -1.97 3.66 10.41
N VAL A 44 -2.72 2.58 10.69
CA VAL A 44 -4.16 2.48 10.42
C VAL A 44 -4.94 3.54 11.19
N ASN A 45 -4.62 3.76 12.46
CA ASN A 45 -5.25 4.81 13.28
C ASN A 45 -4.95 6.21 12.73
N ARG A 46 -3.72 6.45 12.26
CA ARG A 46 -3.33 7.70 11.58
C ARG A 46 -3.94 7.87 10.19
N GLY A 47 -4.51 6.80 9.62
CA GLY A 47 -5.08 6.83 8.26
C GLY A 47 -4.04 6.94 7.16
N ARG A 48 -2.81 6.53 7.45
CA ARG A 48 -1.65 6.58 6.55
C ARG A 48 -1.24 5.16 6.17
N PRO A 49 -1.88 4.53 5.17
CA PRO A 49 -1.52 3.18 4.74
C PRO A 49 -0.06 3.02 4.34
N GLU A 50 0.53 4.06 3.76
CA GLU A 50 1.94 4.14 3.37
C GLU A 50 2.89 3.84 4.55
N ASP A 51 2.51 4.24 5.78
CA ASP A 51 3.35 4.07 6.98
C ASP A 51 3.51 2.61 7.41
N PHE A 52 2.56 1.74 7.04
CA PHE A 52 2.67 0.32 7.37
C PHE A 52 3.06 -0.56 6.20
N PHE A 53 3.35 0.02 5.03
CA PHE A 53 3.82 -0.73 3.88
C PHE A 53 5.05 -1.60 4.22
N ALA A 54 5.98 -1.08 5.03
CA ALA A 54 7.16 -1.80 5.52
C ALA A 54 6.82 -3.08 6.32
N TYR A 55 5.62 -3.14 6.91
CA TYR A 55 5.07 -4.26 7.68
C TYR A 55 4.09 -5.12 6.88
N THR A 56 4.09 -4.99 5.56
CA THR A 56 3.49 -6.00 4.65
C THR A 56 4.53 -7.07 4.29
N GLU A 57 4.07 -8.24 3.85
CA GLU A 57 4.97 -9.30 3.37
C GLU A 57 5.84 -8.81 2.18
N THR A 58 7.06 -9.33 2.06
CA THR A 58 7.98 -9.03 0.93
C THR A 58 7.28 -9.16 -0.43
N ARG A 59 6.47 -10.21 -0.61
CA ARG A 59 5.74 -10.44 -1.87
C ARG A 59 4.72 -9.33 -2.19
N ALA A 60 3.96 -8.87 -1.20
CA ALA A 60 3.07 -7.72 -1.34
C ALA A 60 3.84 -6.43 -1.70
N GLN A 61 5.02 -6.24 -1.10
CA GLN A 61 5.86 -5.08 -1.43
C GLN A 61 6.31 -5.13 -2.88
N HIS A 62 6.89 -6.26 -3.32
CA HIS A 62 7.30 -6.46 -4.71
C HIS A 62 6.14 -6.25 -5.67
N ALA A 63 4.95 -6.80 -5.37
CA ALA A 63 3.78 -6.61 -6.21
C ALA A 63 3.40 -5.13 -6.39
N ALA A 64 3.47 -4.32 -5.33
CA ALA A 64 3.21 -2.87 -5.43
C ALA A 64 4.23 -2.15 -6.33
N TYR A 65 5.52 -2.49 -6.22
CA TYR A 65 6.56 -2.00 -7.14
C TYR A 65 6.30 -2.45 -8.59
N THR A 66 6.00 -3.72 -8.80
CA THR A 66 5.69 -4.27 -10.12
C THR A 66 4.49 -3.59 -10.77
N ILE A 67 3.41 -3.32 -10.02
CA ILE A 67 2.26 -2.56 -10.52
C ILE A 67 2.71 -1.17 -10.97
N ARG A 68 3.45 -0.43 -10.14
CA ARG A 68 3.96 0.91 -10.48
C ARG A 68 4.73 0.88 -11.80
N ASP A 69 5.71 -0.01 -11.90
CA ASP A 69 6.64 -0.05 -13.02
C ASP A 69 5.92 -0.40 -14.33
N PHE A 70 5.07 -1.43 -14.34
CA PHE A 70 4.31 -1.78 -15.55
C PHE A 70 3.29 -0.70 -15.92
N ARG A 71 2.64 -0.04 -14.95
CA ARG A 71 1.69 1.04 -15.25
C ARG A 71 2.40 2.28 -15.80
N LYS A 72 3.61 2.57 -15.31
CA LYS A 72 4.47 3.62 -15.86
C LYS A 72 4.88 3.31 -17.30
N GLN A 73 5.42 2.11 -17.55
CA GLN A 73 5.81 1.67 -18.89
C GLN A 73 4.63 1.67 -19.86
N ALA A 74 3.47 1.15 -19.43
CA ALA A 74 2.24 1.18 -20.21
C ALA A 74 1.84 2.59 -20.61
N ARG A 75 1.85 3.53 -19.64
CA ARG A 75 1.49 4.93 -19.89
C ARG A 75 2.46 5.61 -20.85
N GLU A 76 3.77 5.41 -20.68
CA GLU A 76 4.80 5.95 -21.57
C GLU A 76 4.64 5.40 -23.00
N ARG A 77 4.42 4.08 -23.13
CA ARG A 77 4.19 3.43 -24.42
C ARG A 77 2.95 3.95 -25.12
N VAL A 78 1.86 4.14 -24.39
CA VAL A 78 0.61 4.72 -24.90
C VAL A 78 0.84 6.13 -25.42
N LEU A 79 1.46 7.00 -24.63
CA LEU A 79 1.74 8.39 -25.00
C LEU A 79 2.61 8.50 -26.26
N ALA A 80 3.54 7.55 -26.45
CA ALA A 80 4.47 7.56 -27.57
C ALA A 80 3.87 7.09 -28.90
N SER A 81 2.83 6.25 -28.93
CA SER A 81 2.43 5.59 -30.18
C SER A 81 0.94 5.42 -30.44
N TYR A 82 0.07 5.63 -29.46
CA TYR A 82 -1.36 5.51 -29.72
C TYR A 82 -1.85 6.79 -30.43
N PRO A 83 -2.80 6.70 -31.36
CA PRO A 83 -3.50 7.87 -31.88
C PRO A 83 -4.49 8.45 -30.85
N GLU A 84 -5.01 9.64 -31.11
CA GLU A 84 -6.18 10.15 -30.38
C GLU A 84 -7.47 9.53 -30.94
N PRO A 85 -8.49 9.27 -30.11
CA PRO A 85 -8.61 9.63 -28.68
C PRO A 85 -8.08 8.59 -27.68
N GLU A 86 -7.61 7.42 -28.15
CA GLU A 86 -7.18 6.32 -27.28
C GLU A 86 -5.98 6.70 -26.40
N ARG A 87 -5.05 7.48 -26.94
CA ARG A 87 -3.87 7.97 -26.22
C ARG A 87 -4.26 8.66 -24.92
N SER A 88 -5.10 9.69 -24.99
CA SER A 88 -5.53 10.45 -23.82
C SER A 88 -6.32 9.59 -22.84
N ARG A 89 -7.24 8.75 -23.33
CA ARG A 89 -8.07 7.86 -22.51
C ARG A 89 -7.23 6.86 -21.70
N LEU A 90 -6.32 6.14 -22.37
CA LEU A 90 -5.50 5.11 -21.73
C LEU A 90 -4.40 5.71 -20.84
N ALA A 91 -3.81 6.85 -21.25
CA ALA A 91 -2.83 7.54 -20.42
C ALA A 91 -3.43 8.05 -19.10
N ALA A 92 -4.70 8.48 -19.12
CA ALA A 92 -5.44 8.87 -17.92
C ALA A 92 -5.76 7.65 -17.03
N GLN A 93 -6.13 6.51 -17.64
CA GLN A 93 -6.46 5.27 -16.91
C GLN A 93 -5.31 4.79 -16.01
N TYR A 94 -4.06 4.89 -16.48
CA TYR A 94 -2.89 4.42 -15.73
C TYR A 94 -2.19 5.51 -14.91
N ALA A 95 -2.69 6.75 -14.95
CA ALA A 95 -1.99 7.90 -14.38
C ALA A 95 -1.77 7.79 -12.88
N ALA A 96 -2.74 7.28 -12.11
CA ALA A 96 -2.64 7.23 -10.66
C ALA A 96 -1.46 6.34 -10.20
N GLU A 97 -1.38 5.11 -10.71
CA GLU A 97 -0.29 4.19 -10.40
C GLU A 97 1.03 4.60 -11.05
N ALA A 98 1.00 5.08 -12.30
CA ALA A 98 2.21 5.48 -13.04
C ALA A 98 2.92 6.69 -12.42
N ASN A 99 2.16 7.63 -11.84
CA ASN A 99 2.69 8.83 -11.21
C ASN A 99 2.97 8.65 -9.71
N ALA A 100 2.69 7.47 -9.15
CA ALA A 100 2.97 7.19 -7.74
C ALA A 100 4.50 7.28 -7.48
N PRO A 101 4.93 8.04 -6.45
CA PRO A 101 6.35 8.18 -6.14
C PRO A 101 7.04 6.85 -5.86
N ASP A 102 6.41 5.97 -5.08
CA ASP A 102 6.96 4.65 -4.76
C ASP A 102 5.91 3.53 -4.59
N GLY A 103 6.36 2.30 -4.32
CA GLY A 103 5.49 1.16 -4.02
C GLY A 103 4.55 1.38 -2.82
N ALA A 104 4.98 2.15 -1.81
CA ALA A 104 4.14 2.51 -0.67
C ALA A 104 2.92 3.36 -1.07
N ASP A 105 3.08 4.27 -2.04
CA ASP A 105 2.00 5.09 -2.56
C ASP A 105 1.02 4.26 -3.41
N VAL A 106 1.53 3.31 -4.20
CA VAL A 106 0.67 2.34 -4.89
C VAL A 106 -0.13 1.53 -3.87
N PHE A 107 0.52 1.03 -2.81
CA PHE A 107 -0.18 0.34 -1.73
C PHE A 107 -1.30 1.22 -1.12
N ALA A 108 -1.04 2.51 -0.90
CA ALA A 108 -2.03 3.46 -0.40
C ALA A 108 -3.23 3.62 -1.37
N LEU A 109 -2.99 3.67 -2.68
CA LEU A 109 -4.06 3.70 -3.69
C LEU A 109 -4.97 2.46 -3.58
N TYR A 110 -4.39 1.27 -3.45
CA TYR A 110 -5.15 0.02 -3.28
C TYR A 110 -5.86 -0.04 -1.92
N ALA A 111 -5.22 0.42 -0.85
CA ALA A 111 -5.84 0.50 0.47
C ALA A 111 -7.10 1.38 0.45
N LYS A 112 -7.08 2.48 -0.30
CA LYS A 112 -8.25 3.34 -0.54
C LYS A 112 -9.29 2.62 -1.40
N ARG A 113 -8.90 2.06 -2.54
CA ARG A 113 -9.80 1.39 -3.51
C ARG A 113 -10.57 0.22 -2.89
N HIS A 114 -9.93 -0.55 -2.02
CA HIS A 114 -10.53 -1.73 -1.39
C HIS A 114 -11.06 -1.47 0.04
N GLY A 115 -11.00 -0.23 0.53
CA GLY A 115 -11.49 0.14 1.85
C GLY A 115 -10.75 -0.56 3.01
N TRP A 116 -9.48 -0.92 2.82
CA TRP A 116 -8.71 -1.69 3.80
C TRP A 116 -8.57 -0.93 5.13
N ILE A 117 -8.29 0.36 5.10
CA ILE A 117 -8.14 1.17 6.33
C ILE A 117 -9.42 1.14 7.16
N THR A 118 -10.58 1.32 6.54
CA THR A 118 -11.88 1.31 7.22
C THR A 118 -12.16 -0.05 7.85
N ARG A 119 -11.85 -1.14 7.14
CA ARG A 119 -11.99 -2.51 7.67
C ARG A 119 -11.03 -2.74 8.84
N LEU A 120 -9.76 -2.42 8.68
CA LEU A 120 -8.73 -2.61 9.71
C LEU A 120 -9.04 -1.81 10.98
N ARG A 121 -9.50 -0.56 10.87
CA ARG A 121 -9.92 0.24 12.02
C ARG A 121 -11.05 -0.38 12.83
N ARG A 122 -11.95 -1.10 12.17
CA ARG A 122 -13.07 -1.79 12.81
C ARG A 122 -12.62 -3.07 13.51
N ASP A 123 -11.75 -3.84 12.85
CA ASP A 123 -11.48 -5.23 13.23
C ASP A 123 -10.23 -5.36 14.12
N MET A 124 -9.30 -4.40 14.07
CA MET A 124 -8.10 -4.38 14.89
C MET A 124 -8.42 -3.98 16.33
N SER A 125 -7.83 -4.69 17.27
CA SER A 125 -7.89 -4.37 18.70
C SER A 125 -6.59 -4.76 19.40
N GLY A 126 -6.54 -4.69 20.73
CA GLY A 126 -5.41 -5.22 21.50
C GLY A 126 -5.12 -6.69 21.16
N ILE A 127 -3.87 -7.11 21.34
CA ILE A 127 -3.44 -8.49 21.11
C ILE A 127 -3.95 -9.37 22.26
N LYS A 128 -4.57 -10.51 21.91
CA LYS A 128 -4.97 -11.55 22.87
C LYS A 128 -3.90 -12.63 22.99
N LYS A 129 -3.42 -13.13 21.85
CA LYS A 129 -2.32 -14.10 21.77
C LYS A 129 -1.59 -14.00 20.45
N VAL A 130 -0.35 -14.46 20.44
CA VAL A 130 0.45 -14.64 19.23
C VAL A 130 0.89 -16.10 19.16
N GLU A 131 0.65 -16.72 18.02
CA GLU A 131 1.08 -18.08 17.71
C GLU A 131 2.20 -18.00 16.67
N VAL A 132 3.41 -18.44 17.01
CA VAL A 132 4.56 -18.46 16.09
C VAL A 132 4.91 -19.90 15.74
N SER A 133 5.06 -20.19 14.45
CA SER A 133 5.43 -21.50 13.90
C SER A 133 6.46 -21.29 12.79
N GLY A 134 7.75 -21.41 13.15
CA GLY A 134 8.86 -21.12 12.25
C GLY A 134 8.80 -19.69 11.73
N ASP A 135 8.72 -19.51 10.41
CA ASP A 135 8.65 -18.20 9.76
C ASP A 135 7.21 -17.68 9.58
N ARG A 136 6.22 -18.31 10.22
CA ARG A 136 4.82 -17.87 10.20
C ARG A 136 4.38 -17.48 11.60
N ALA A 137 3.57 -16.44 11.69
CA ALA A 137 2.92 -16.05 12.93
C ALA A 137 1.46 -15.69 12.69
N THR A 138 0.62 -15.88 13.70
CA THR A 138 -0.74 -15.37 13.72
C THR A 138 -0.92 -14.52 14.96
N VAL A 139 -1.33 -13.27 14.77
CA VAL A 139 -1.75 -12.39 15.86
C VAL A 139 -3.27 -12.49 15.98
N GLU A 140 -3.77 -13.03 17.10
CA GLU A 140 -5.19 -13.03 17.44
C GLU A 140 -5.50 -11.81 18.30
N THR A 141 -6.48 -11.02 17.89
CA THR A 141 -6.92 -9.83 18.62
C THR A 141 -7.89 -10.18 19.75
N ALA A 142 -8.11 -9.25 20.68
CA ALA A 142 -9.10 -9.39 21.76
C ALA A 142 -10.51 -9.69 21.23
N HIS A 143 -10.88 -9.19 20.04
CA HIS A 143 -12.15 -9.50 19.38
C HIS A 143 -12.14 -10.80 18.57
N GLY A 144 -11.04 -11.56 18.57
CA GLY A 144 -10.93 -12.85 17.88
C GLY A 144 -10.51 -12.77 16.42
N THR A 145 -10.27 -11.58 15.86
CA THR A 145 -9.74 -11.41 14.50
C THR A 145 -8.31 -11.96 14.44
N ARG A 146 -7.98 -12.71 13.38
CA ARG A 146 -6.66 -13.32 13.20
C ARG A 146 -5.94 -12.67 12.03
N TYR A 147 -4.76 -12.11 12.30
CA TYR A 147 -3.90 -11.50 11.29
C TYR A 147 -2.68 -12.38 11.01
N PRO A 148 -2.55 -12.91 9.78
CA PRO A 148 -1.42 -13.75 9.41
C PRO A 148 -0.19 -12.92 9.03
N PHE A 149 0.95 -13.27 9.61
CA PHE A 149 2.26 -12.68 9.37
C PHE A 149 3.26 -13.73 8.88
N ARG A 150 4.23 -13.26 8.10
CA ARG A 150 5.39 -14.05 7.68
C ARG A 150 6.67 -13.30 7.97
N ARG A 151 7.68 -14.00 8.47
CA ARG A 151 9.01 -13.44 8.70
C ARG A 151 9.67 -13.17 7.36
N ARG A 152 10.24 -11.98 7.21
CA ARG A 152 10.99 -11.55 6.03
C ARG A 152 12.49 -11.73 6.25
N ASP A 153 13.26 -11.68 5.17
CA ASP A 153 14.72 -11.85 5.20
C ASP A 153 15.44 -10.79 6.05
N ASN A 154 14.88 -9.58 6.14
CA ASN A 154 15.40 -8.50 7.00
C ASN A 154 15.04 -8.68 8.49
N GLY A 155 14.36 -9.78 8.85
CA GLY A 155 13.94 -10.12 10.20
C GLY A 155 12.65 -9.45 10.68
N ILE A 156 12.02 -8.60 9.87
CA ILE A 156 10.73 -7.95 10.19
C ILE A 156 9.59 -8.90 9.83
N TRP A 157 8.50 -8.84 10.59
CA TRP A 157 7.28 -9.58 10.28
C TRP A 157 6.37 -8.77 9.35
N GLY A 158 5.98 -9.38 8.23
CA GLY A 158 5.09 -8.78 7.24
C GLY A 158 3.71 -9.41 7.26
N MET A 159 2.66 -8.59 7.33
CA MET A 159 1.27 -9.02 7.23
C MET A 159 0.96 -9.49 5.81
N THR A 160 0.37 -10.68 5.68
CA THR A 160 0.20 -11.39 4.39
C THR A 160 -1.17 -11.17 3.75
N GLN A 161 -2.15 -10.61 4.48
CA GLN A 161 -3.54 -10.50 4.03
C GLN A 161 -3.73 -9.69 2.73
N PHE A 162 -2.78 -8.81 2.40
CA PHE A 162 -2.85 -7.96 1.21
C PHE A 162 -2.21 -8.61 -0.02
N THR A 163 -1.33 -9.60 0.19
CA THR A 163 -0.53 -10.26 -0.84
C THR A 163 -1.40 -10.78 -2.00
N PRO A 164 -2.51 -11.52 -1.77
CA PRO A 164 -3.28 -12.10 -2.87
C PRO A 164 -3.87 -11.06 -3.84
N ILE A 165 -4.34 -9.92 -3.31
CA ILE A 165 -4.94 -8.86 -4.13
C ILE A 165 -3.83 -8.15 -4.93
N LEU A 166 -2.73 -7.79 -4.27
CA LEU A 166 -1.65 -7.06 -4.93
C LEU A 166 -0.96 -7.91 -5.99
N ASP A 167 -0.74 -9.20 -5.74
CA ASP A 167 -0.18 -10.11 -6.73
C ASP A 167 -1.06 -10.21 -7.97
N ALA A 168 -2.38 -10.42 -7.78
CA ALA A 168 -3.32 -10.52 -8.90
C ALA A 168 -3.31 -9.25 -9.77
N GLU A 169 -3.15 -8.09 -9.13
CA GLU A 169 -3.07 -6.80 -9.82
C GLU A 169 -1.71 -6.56 -10.48
N ALA A 170 -0.62 -7.05 -9.89
CA ALA A 170 0.70 -7.05 -10.51
C ALA A 170 0.73 -7.91 -11.78
N GLU A 171 0.17 -9.11 -11.71
CA GLU A 171 0.01 -9.97 -12.88
C GLU A 171 -0.90 -9.35 -13.95
N ARG A 172 -1.98 -8.70 -13.53
CA ARG A 172 -2.85 -7.96 -14.46
C ARG A 172 -2.08 -6.82 -15.13
N ALA A 173 -1.33 -6.03 -14.38
CA ALA A 173 -0.52 -4.94 -14.94
C ALA A 173 0.49 -5.44 -15.98
N ALA A 174 1.15 -6.57 -15.72
CA ALA A 174 2.08 -7.20 -16.67
C ALA A 174 1.38 -7.68 -17.95
N ARG A 175 0.20 -8.32 -17.82
CA ARG A 175 -0.60 -8.76 -18.98
C ARG A 175 -1.10 -7.57 -19.80
N ASP A 176 -1.63 -6.55 -19.13
CA ASP A 176 -2.11 -5.32 -19.79
C ASP A 176 -0.98 -4.65 -20.57
N PHE A 177 0.21 -4.55 -19.97
CA PHE A 177 1.38 -3.99 -20.65
C PHE A 177 1.75 -4.78 -21.91
N SER A 178 1.72 -6.11 -21.85
CA SER A 178 2.00 -6.96 -23.02
C SER A 178 1.01 -6.74 -24.17
N VAL A 179 -0.26 -6.48 -23.86
CA VAL A 179 -1.27 -6.12 -24.87
C VAL A 179 -0.99 -4.72 -25.44
N ILE A 180 -0.64 -3.78 -24.57
CA ILE A 180 -0.34 -2.41 -24.98
C ILE A 180 0.85 -2.36 -25.94
N GLU A 181 1.92 -3.09 -25.64
CA GLU A 181 3.11 -3.15 -26.50
C GLU A 181 2.80 -3.67 -27.91
N ARG A 182 1.98 -4.74 -28.01
CA ARG A 182 1.57 -5.31 -29.30
C ARG A 182 0.76 -4.30 -30.11
N ALA A 183 -0.29 -3.74 -29.52
CA ALA A 183 -1.12 -2.75 -30.19
C ALA A 183 -0.32 -1.49 -30.58
N ALA A 184 0.64 -1.08 -29.75
CA ALA A 184 1.51 0.03 -30.07
C ALA A 184 2.47 -0.25 -31.23
N ALA A 185 2.90 -1.51 -31.40
CA ALA A 185 3.68 -1.93 -32.57
C ALA A 185 2.81 -1.93 -33.83
N ASP A 186 1.53 -2.29 -33.72
CA ASP A 186 0.59 -2.25 -34.84
C ASP A 186 0.34 -0.81 -35.31
N TYR A 187 0.13 0.13 -34.38
CA TYR A 187 0.01 1.56 -34.72
C TYR A 187 1.28 2.13 -35.38
N ALA A 188 2.46 1.67 -34.97
CA ALA A 188 3.72 2.11 -35.56
C ALA A 188 3.92 1.58 -37.00
N ARG A 189 3.31 0.44 -37.35
CA ARG A 189 3.37 -0.14 -38.70
C ARG A 189 2.30 0.41 -39.65
N ALA A 190 1.19 0.92 -39.11
CA ALA A 190 0.13 1.49 -39.92
C ALA A 190 0.64 2.79 -40.59
N PRO A 191 0.56 2.92 -41.93
CA PRO A 191 0.89 4.17 -42.59
C PRO A 191 -0.06 5.27 -42.09
N ALA A 192 0.48 6.46 -41.83
CA ALA A 192 -0.32 7.64 -41.50
C ALA A 192 -1.41 7.79 -42.57
N ALA A 193 -2.68 7.73 -42.17
CA ALA A 193 -3.79 7.88 -43.08
C ALA A 193 -3.62 9.19 -43.89
N PRO A 194 -3.74 9.16 -45.23
CA PRO A 194 -3.59 10.37 -46.03
C PRO A 194 -4.60 11.41 -45.58
N ALA A 195 -4.12 12.65 -45.39
CA ALA A 195 -4.96 13.79 -45.03
C ALA A 195 -6.13 13.91 -46.02
N PRO A 196 -7.34 14.25 -45.56
CA PRO A 196 -8.48 14.43 -46.46
C PRO A 196 -8.11 15.49 -47.50
N SER A 197 -8.09 15.06 -48.77
CA SER A 197 -7.89 15.94 -49.91
C SER A 197 -8.96 17.04 -49.85
N VAL A 198 -8.54 18.27 -49.61
CA VAL A 198 -9.38 19.44 -49.77
C VAL A 198 -9.73 19.51 -51.25
N SER A 199 -10.90 19.00 -51.60
CA SER A 199 -11.50 19.19 -52.92
C SER A 199 -11.85 20.67 -53.03
N ALA A 200 -10.91 21.45 -53.56
CA ALA A 200 -11.26 22.73 -54.16
C ALA A 200 -12.16 22.43 -55.35
N SER A 201 -13.37 22.98 -55.34
CA SER A 201 -14.25 23.05 -56.50
C SER A 201 -14.59 24.52 -56.76
N PRO A 202 -14.78 24.87 -58.05
CA PRO A 202 -14.45 26.18 -58.64
C PRO A 202 -15.36 27.34 -58.24
#